data_AF-A0A819M0E8-F1
#
_entry.id   AF-A0A819M0E8-F1
#
_cell.length_a   1.000
_cell.length_b   1.000
_cell.length_c   1.000
_cell.angle_alpha   90.00
_cell.angle_beta   90.00
_cell.angle_gamma   90.00
#
_symmetry.space_group_name_H-M   'P 1'
#
loop_
_entity.id
_entity.type
_entity.pdbx_description
1 polymer ?
#
loop_
_entity_poly.entity_id
_entity_poly.type
_entity_poly.pdbx_seq_one_letter_code
_entity_poly.pdbx_strand_id
1 'polypeptide(L)'
;LRPFIRDCIVFPVLGSRPHCNEISGSDLDGDLYWVYWGTDLIVKNIIPPLAYTAASKKTVPEVTPELIINHILNTMDDQTSGIICSTHSVIADKDPDGTKSKDCKYLAKLFPRAIDSVKTGEEINMEMVKELREKWCGSYPTWMMKEDKSIYKSESINGYLFNKAQDLTINRRDYNFMHVKYDKMNQDTRIKIQTEDDKRQLFGNRKRCGLSIQLIRIPRYLNSLKHMSLSRKKYRILLFTCLLTVIIICCVLFQ
;
A
#
# COMPACT_ATOMS: atom_id res chain seq x y z
N LEU A 1 -10.34 -22.05 24.17
CA LEU A 1 -10.95 -20.88 23.51
C LEU A 1 -12.43 -20.87 23.84
N ARG A 2 -13.02 -19.70 24.15
CA ARG A 2 -14.47 -19.62 24.44
C ARG A 2 -15.26 -20.00 23.19
N PRO A 3 -16.34 -20.78 23.29
CA PRO A 3 -17.07 -21.31 22.11
C PRO A 3 -17.76 -20.25 21.24
N PHE A 4 -17.74 -18.97 21.66
CA PHE A 4 -18.41 -17.86 20.99
C PHE A 4 -17.49 -17.01 20.11
N ILE A 5 -16.17 -17.25 20.13
CA ILE A 5 -15.22 -16.50 19.31
C ILE A 5 -15.18 -17.12 17.91
N ARG A 6 -15.61 -16.36 16.89
CA ARG A 6 -15.70 -16.80 15.49
C ARG A 6 -15.17 -15.72 14.57
N ASP A 7 -14.64 -16.14 13.42
CA ASP A 7 -14.17 -15.27 12.32
C ASP A 7 -13.16 -14.20 12.74
N CYS A 8 -12.32 -14.51 13.73
CA CYS A 8 -11.21 -13.66 14.15
C CYS A 8 -9.98 -14.49 14.54
N ILE A 9 -8.85 -13.79 14.66
CA ILE A 9 -7.58 -14.35 15.11
C ILE A 9 -7.36 -13.89 16.53
N VAL A 10 -6.97 -14.81 17.41
CA VAL A 10 -6.69 -14.51 18.81
C VAL A 10 -5.19 -14.56 19.02
N PHE A 11 -4.61 -13.40 19.36
CA PHE A 11 -3.19 -13.30 19.69
C PHE A 11 -2.93 -13.59 21.17
N PRO A 12 -1.76 -14.15 21.53
CA PRO A 12 -1.32 -14.26 22.91
C PRO A 12 -1.16 -12.87 23.54
N VAL A 13 -1.49 -12.76 24.83
CA VAL A 13 -1.37 -11.53 25.63
C VAL A 13 -0.05 -11.48 26.40
N LEU A 14 0.62 -12.62 26.55
CA LEU A 14 1.91 -12.74 27.25
C LEU A 14 3.05 -12.76 26.24
N GLY A 15 4.13 -12.06 26.56
CA GLY A 15 5.33 -11.98 25.72
C GLY A 15 6.08 -10.67 25.95
N SER A 16 7.26 -10.53 25.35
CA SER A 16 8.07 -9.31 25.42
C SER A 16 7.51 -8.17 24.58
N ARG A 17 6.76 -8.49 23.51
CA ARG A 17 6.15 -7.53 22.59
C ARG A 17 4.84 -8.13 22.03
N PRO A 18 3.76 -7.34 21.90
CA PRO A 18 2.52 -7.81 21.29
C PRO A 18 2.73 -8.19 19.81
N HIS A 19 2.25 -9.36 19.37
CA HIS A 19 2.43 -9.81 17.98
C HIS A 19 1.79 -8.86 16.94
N CYS A 20 0.66 -8.22 17.27
CA CYS A 20 0.07 -7.17 16.44
C CYS A 20 1.10 -6.07 16.15
N ASN A 21 1.81 -5.62 17.18
CA ASN A 21 2.82 -4.58 17.04
C ASN A 21 4.07 -5.05 16.27
N GLU A 22 4.40 -6.34 16.30
CA GLU A 22 5.46 -6.93 15.47
C GLU A 22 5.09 -6.99 13.99
N ILE A 23 3.80 -6.99 13.68
CA ILE A 23 3.26 -7.00 12.32
C ILE A 23 3.00 -5.55 11.91
N SER A 24 4.00 -4.90 11.30
CA SER A 24 3.87 -3.56 10.73
C SER A 24 3.42 -2.47 11.74
N GLY A 25 3.60 -2.70 13.04
CA GLY A 25 3.15 -1.74 14.04
C GLY A 25 1.64 -1.69 14.27
N SER A 26 0.91 -2.71 13.82
CA SER A 26 -0.54 -2.85 13.92
C SER A 26 -1.03 -2.89 15.38
N ASP A 27 -2.29 -2.51 15.57
CA ASP A 27 -3.00 -2.64 16.84
C ASP A 27 -4.31 -3.43 16.67
N LEU A 28 -5.21 -3.36 17.66
CA LEU A 28 -6.47 -4.11 17.68
C LEU A 28 -7.70 -3.20 17.60
N ASP A 29 -7.57 -2.02 16.97
CA ASP A 29 -8.66 -1.06 16.79
C ASP A 29 -9.53 -1.33 15.54
N GLY A 30 -9.12 -2.28 14.70
CA GLY A 30 -9.80 -2.64 13.45
C GLY A 30 -8.93 -3.28 12.37
N ASP A 31 -7.63 -3.47 12.64
CA ASP A 31 -6.68 -4.04 11.69
C ASP A 31 -7.06 -5.46 11.21
N LEU A 32 -6.78 -5.70 9.93
CA LEU A 32 -7.02 -6.97 9.28
C LEU A 32 -5.69 -7.68 9.00
N TYR A 33 -5.63 -8.95 9.38
CA TYR A 33 -4.45 -9.78 9.18
C TYR A 33 -4.65 -10.74 8.02
N TRP A 34 -3.62 -10.86 7.18
CA TRP A 34 -3.55 -11.94 6.23
C TRP A 34 -3.04 -13.19 6.93
N VAL A 35 -3.87 -14.24 6.97
CA VAL A 35 -3.51 -15.53 7.56
C VAL A 35 -3.52 -16.59 6.48
N TYR A 36 -2.44 -17.35 6.45
CA TYR A 36 -2.24 -18.43 5.51
C TYR A 36 -1.82 -19.70 6.26
N TRP A 37 -2.62 -20.75 6.09
CA TRP A 37 -2.39 -22.08 6.67
C TRP A 37 -2.15 -23.14 5.58
N GLY A 38 -1.91 -22.72 4.33
CA GLY A 38 -1.56 -23.65 3.27
C GLY A 38 -0.12 -24.14 3.40
N THR A 39 0.21 -25.20 2.67
CA THR A 39 1.55 -25.81 2.68
C THR A 39 2.43 -25.35 1.51
N ASP A 40 1.89 -24.52 0.60
CA ASP A 40 2.59 -24.12 -0.63
C ASP A 40 3.57 -22.96 -0.40
N LEU A 41 3.30 -22.10 0.59
CA LEU A 41 4.22 -21.03 1.00
C LEU A 41 5.03 -21.47 2.22
N ILE A 42 6.22 -22.01 1.96
CA ILE A 42 7.15 -22.45 3.00
C ILE A 42 8.02 -21.27 3.43
N VAL A 43 7.83 -20.78 4.66
CA VAL A 43 8.70 -19.79 5.28
C VAL A 43 10.00 -20.48 5.72
N LYS A 44 11.09 -20.23 5.00
CA LYS A 44 12.40 -20.84 5.29
C LYS A 44 13.22 -20.06 6.32
N ASN A 45 13.01 -18.75 6.40
CA ASN A 45 13.78 -17.85 7.24
C ASN A 45 12.81 -17.00 8.07
N ILE A 46 13.02 -16.98 9.38
CA ILE A 46 12.30 -16.10 10.31
C ILE A 46 13.29 -14.99 10.69
N ILE A 47 12.88 -13.74 10.46
CA ILE A 47 13.67 -12.55 10.77
C ILE A 47 12.99 -11.86 11.95
N PRO A 48 13.75 -11.36 12.95
CA PRO A 48 13.18 -10.58 14.04
C PRO A 48 12.41 -9.36 13.50
N PRO A 49 11.26 -9.02 14.09
CA PRO A 49 10.48 -7.87 13.65
C PRO A 49 11.28 -6.58 13.84
N LEU A 50 11.15 -5.66 12.89
CA LEU A 50 11.80 -4.37 12.98
C LEU A 50 11.32 -3.62 14.24
N ALA A 51 12.26 -3.14 15.04
CA ALA A 51 11.98 -2.24 16.14
C ALA A 51 11.92 -0.81 15.61
N TYR A 52 10.83 -0.12 15.91
CA TYR A 52 10.70 1.31 15.67
C TYR A 52 10.22 1.97 16.97
N THR A 53 10.71 3.17 17.22
CA THR A 53 10.31 3.99 18.35
C THR A 53 9.21 4.94 17.89
N ALA A 54 8.08 4.95 18.59
CA ALA A 54 7.03 5.92 18.35
C ALA A 54 7.55 7.34 18.58
N ALA A 55 7.08 8.28 17.75
CA ALA A 55 7.43 9.68 17.89
C ALA A 55 6.71 10.32 19.08
N SER A 56 7.38 11.26 19.75
CA SER A 56 6.75 12.08 20.77
C SER A 56 5.67 12.96 20.15
N LYS A 57 4.50 13.05 20.80
CA LYS A 57 3.42 13.94 20.35
C LYS A 57 3.83 15.40 20.58
N LYS A 58 3.73 16.22 19.53
CA LYS A 58 3.88 17.67 19.59
C LYS A 58 2.69 18.25 20.33
N THR A 59 2.95 18.95 21.44
CA THR A 59 1.92 19.64 22.22
C THR A 59 1.92 21.12 21.87
N VAL A 60 0.73 21.71 21.79
CA VAL A 60 0.55 23.16 21.67
C VAL A 60 -0.08 23.69 22.97
N PRO A 61 0.29 24.90 23.42
CA PRO A 61 -0.27 25.48 24.65
C PRO A 61 -1.77 25.80 24.51
N GLU A 62 -2.21 26.17 23.30
CA GLU A 62 -3.61 26.48 22.98
C GLU A 62 -3.95 25.98 21.57
N VAL A 63 -5.17 25.47 21.41
CA VAL A 63 -5.71 25.05 20.11
C VAL A 63 -6.51 26.19 19.51
N THR A 64 -5.98 26.83 18.47
CA THR A 64 -6.68 27.90 17.75
C THR A 64 -7.28 27.40 16.43
N PRO A 65 -8.33 28.06 15.90
CA PRO A 65 -8.87 27.72 14.58
C PRO A 65 -7.81 27.73 13.46
N GLU A 66 -6.87 28.67 13.49
CA GLU A 66 -5.78 28.77 12.51
C GLU A 66 -4.86 27.55 12.56
N LEU A 67 -4.55 27.06 13.76
CA LEU A 67 -3.76 25.85 13.93
C LEU A 67 -4.47 24.64 13.31
N ILE A 68 -5.78 24.51 13.53
CA ILE A 68 -6.60 23.43 12.96
C ILE A 68 -6.59 23.52 11.42
N ILE A 69 -6.83 24.71 10.86
CA ILE A 69 -6.83 24.93 9.41
C ILE A 69 -5.47 24.56 8.81
N ASN A 70 -4.37 25.06 9.40
CA ASN A 70 -3.03 24.76 8.93
C ASN A 70 -2.70 23.27 9.02
N HIS A 71 -3.09 22.60 10.12
CA HIS A 71 -2.90 21.17 10.27
C HIS A 71 -3.63 20.36 9.19
N ILE A 72 -4.89 20.72 8.89
CA ILE A 72 -5.67 20.08 7.83
C ILE A 72 -5.01 20.30 6.46
N LEU A 73 -4.61 21.53 6.15
CA LEU A 73 -3.96 21.84 4.87
C LEU A 73 -2.65 21.08 4.69
N ASN A 74 -1.80 21.06 5.72
CA ASN A 74 -0.54 20.32 5.71
C ASN A 74 -0.76 18.81 5.54
N THR A 75 -1.77 18.25 6.22
CA THR A 75 -2.11 16.83 6.12
C THR A 75 -2.65 16.46 4.74
N MET A 76 -3.41 17.36 4.09
CA MET A 76 -3.94 17.11 2.74
C MET A 76 -2.85 17.07 1.67
N ASP A 77 -1.78 17.85 1.84
CA ASP A 77 -0.66 17.91 0.89
C ASP A 77 0.46 16.91 1.23
N ASP A 78 0.39 16.23 2.37
CA ASP A 78 1.43 15.30 2.79
C ASP A 78 1.49 14.06 1.90
N GLN A 79 2.61 13.90 1.18
CA GLN A 79 2.91 12.74 0.34
C GLN A 79 4.07 11.89 0.90
N THR A 80 4.49 12.15 2.14
CA THR A 80 5.71 11.59 2.74
C THR A 80 5.72 10.07 2.72
N SER A 81 4.68 9.43 3.25
CA SER A 81 4.58 7.97 3.32
C SER A 81 4.60 7.32 1.93
N GLY A 82 3.89 7.89 0.96
CA GLY A 82 3.90 7.43 -0.43
C GLY A 82 5.26 7.54 -1.10
N ILE A 83 5.99 8.63 -0.84
CA ILE A 83 7.35 8.85 -1.34
C ILE A 83 8.30 7.80 -0.74
N ILE A 84 8.26 7.58 0.58
CA ILE A 84 9.08 6.58 1.28
C ILE A 84 8.81 5.17 0.70
N CYS A 85 7.54 4.77 0.58
CA CYS A 85 7.13 3.48 0.00
C CYS A 85 7.65 3.27 -1.42
N SER A 86 7.48 4.28 -2.28
CA SER A 86 7.90 4.21 -3.66
C SER A 86 9.42 4.10 -3.77
N THR A 87 10.15 4.87 -2.97
CA THR A 87 11.63 4.81 -2.95
C THR A 87 12.08 3.44 -2.47
N HIS A 88 11.54 2.96 -1.35
CA HIS A 88 11.85 1.63 -0.81
C HIS A 88 11.61 0.53 -1.84
N SER A 89 10.49 0.58 -2.54
CA SER A 89 10.13 -0.39 -3.58
C SER A 89 11.15 -0.45 -4.71
N VAL A 90 11.65 0.70 -5.17
CA VAL A 90 12.68 0.77 -6.22
C VAL A 90 14.02 0.25 -5.72
N ILE A 91 14.41 0.61 -4.49
CA ILE A 91 15.67 0.13 -3.91
C ILE A 91 15.63 -1.38 -3.73
N ALA A 92 14.54 -1.92 -3.15
CA ALA A 92 14.39 -3.35 -2.96
C ALA A 92 14.36 -4.16 -4.27
N ASP A 93 14.00 -3.52 -5.39
CA ASP A 93 14.04 -4.14 -6.72
C ASP A 93 15.44 -4.14 -7.34
N LYS A 94 16.24 -3.08 -7.10
CA LYS A 94 17.55 -2.87 -7.72
C LYS A 94 18.73 -3.38 -6.91
N ASP A 95 18.66 -3.24 -5.59
CA ASP A 95 19.73 -3.64 -4.69
C ASP A 95 19.78 -5.18 -4.59
N PRO A 96 20.95 -5.82 -4.79
CA PRO A 96 21.08 -7.27 -4.63
C PRO A 96 20.65 -7.79 -3.26
N ASP A 97 20.75 -6.98 -2.20
CA ASP A 97 20.27 -7.32 -0.85
C ASP A 97 18.75 -7.13 -0.70
N GLY A 98 18.09 -6.55 -1.70
CA GLY A 98 16.66 -6.29 -1.75
C GLY A 98 16.18 -5.51 -0.53
N THR A 99 15.19 -6.05 0.18
CA THR A 99 14.62 -5.44 1.40
C THR A 99 15.62 -5.38 2.55
N LYS A 100 16.66 -6.23 2.52
CA LYS A 100 17.68 -6.27 3.57
C LYS A 100 18.75 -5.20 3.40
N SER A 101 18.73 -4.46 2.28
CA SER A 101 19.60 -3.32 2.03
C SER A 101 19.54 -2.32 3.20
N LYS A 102 20.67 -1.66 3.48
CA LYS A 102 20.75 -0.64 4.51
C LYS A 102 19.79 0.53 4.22
N ASP A 103 19.66 0.89 2.95
CA ASP A 103 18.80 1.97 2.49
C ASP A 103 17.30 1.59 2.68
N CYS A 104 16.93 0.36 2.35
CA CYS A 104 15.58 -0.18 2.61
C CYS A 104 15.25 -0.18 4.11
N LYS A 105 16.15 -0.69 4.96
CA LYS A 105 15.96 -0.72 6.42
C LYS A 105 15.82 0.68 7.02
N TYR A 106 16.52 1.67 6.48
CA TYR A 106 16.34 3.07 6.90
C TYR A 106 14.91 3.55 6.58
N LEU A 107 14.46 3.35 5.34
CA LEU A 107 13.12 3.73 4.91
C LEU A 107 12.02 2.99 5.69
N ALA A 108 12.21 1.69 5.96
CA ALA A 108 11.30 0.87 6.76
C ALA A 108 11.15 1.38 8.20
N LYS A 109 12.22 1.91 8.81
CA LYS A 109 12.16 2.56 10.14
C LYS A 109 11.46 3.91 10.10
N LEU A 110 11.59 4.64 9.00
CA LEU A 110 11.01 5.97 8.83
C LEU A 110 9.50 5.91 8.50
N PHE A 111 9.07 4.86 7.81
CA PHE A 111 7.70 4.72 7.33
C PHE A 111 6.61 4.75 8.43
N PRO A 112 6.68 3.99 9.54
CA PRO A 112 5.66 4.06 10.58
C PRO A 112 5.58 5.45 11.22
N ARG A 113 6.72 6.15 11.38
CA ARG A 113 6.75 7.54 11.84
C ARG A 113 6.02 8.48 10.87
N ALA A 114 6.21 8.28 9.57
CA ALA A 114 5.52 9.06 8.55
C ALA A 114 4.00 8.80 8.46
N ILE A 115 3.53 7.61 8.85
CA ILE A 115 2.09 7.36 8.98
C ILE A 115 1.54 8.07 10.21
N ASP A 116 2.26 8.00 11.32
CA ASP A 116 1.81 8.56 12.59
C ASP A 116 2.04 10.07 12.71
N SER A 117 2.77 10.70 11.77
CA SER A 117 3.07 12.15 11.76
C SER A 117 1.82 13.02 11.87
N VAL A 118 0.73 12.62 11.22
CA VAL A 118 -0.57 13.32 11.28
C VAL A 118 -1.15 13.29 12.70
N LYS A 119 -0.95 12.17 13.42
CA LYS A 119 -1.44 12.00 14.80
C LYS A 119 -0.50 12.63 15.82
N THR A 120 0.80 12.60 15.57
CA THR A 120 1.83 13.05 16.50
C THR A 120 2.21 14.50 16.29
N GLY A 121 1.94 15.09 15.12
CA GLY A 121 2.46 16.38 14.70
C GLY A 121 3.98 16.37 14.43
N GLU A 122 4.56 15.18 14.26
CA GLU A 122 5.99 15.03 13.92
C GLU A 122 6.26 15.53 12.49
N GLU A 123 7.35 16.29 12.34
CA GLU A 123 7.88 16.68 11.04
C GLU A 123 8.95 15.68 10.60
N ILE A 124 8.69 14.95 9.51
CA ILE A 124 9.60 13.93 8.98
C ILE A 124 10.70 14.60 8.17
N ASN A 125 11.97 14.40 8.56
CA ASN A 125 13.10 14.84 7.76
C ASN A 125 13.21 13.97 6.48
N MET A 126 13.05 14.61 5.32
CA MET A 126 13.07 13.98 4.00
C MET A 126 14.38 14.14 3.23
N GLU A 127 15.42 14.74 3.83
CA GLU A 127 16.72 14.98 3.19
C GLU A 127 17.37 13.69 2.70
N MET A 128 17.59 12.73 3.60
CA MET A 128 18.12 11.41 3.24
C MET A 128 17.21 10.67 2.24
N VAL A 129 15.89 10.84 2.31
CA VAL A 129 14.97 10.23 1.34
C VAL A 129 15.15 10.84 -0.05
N LYS A 130 15.43 12.14 -0.17
CA LYS A 130 15.74 12.79 -1.44
C LYS A 130 17.06 12.27 -2.02
N GLU A 131 18.11 12.16 -1.21
CA GLU A 131 19.40 11.58 -1.63
C GLU A 131 19.22 10.15 -2.17
N LEU A 132 18.46 9.32 -1.46
CA LEU A 132 18.15 7.96 -1.90
C LEU A 132 17.34 7.93 -3.20
N ARG A 133 16.44 8.90 -3.41
CA ARG A 133 15.70 9.01 -4.68
C ARG A 133 16.59 9.41 -5.83
N GLU A 134 17.48 10.37 -5.64
CA GLU A 134 18.44 10.78 -6.66
C GLU A 134 19.36 9.62 -7.05
N LYS A 135 19.84 8.86 -6.05
CA LYS A 135 20.68 7.68 -6.24
C LYS A 135 19.96 6.54 -6.98
N TRP A 136 18.73 6.20 -6.58
CA TRP A 136 18.08 4.95 -7.01
C TRP A 136 16.92 5.12 -8.00
N CYS A 137 16.22 6.26 -7.96
CA CYS A 137 14.92 6.44 -8.63
C CYS A 137 15.00 7.21 -9.97
N GLY A 138 16.12 7.12 -10.68
CA GLY A 138 16.24 7.60 -12.07
C GLY A 138 15.43 6.78 -13.09
N SER A 139 15.10 5.54 -12.74
CA SER A 139 14.22 4.64 -13.51
C SER A 139 13.44 3.72 -12.57
N TYR A 140 12.26 3.28 -13.02
CA TYR A 140 11.31 2.49 -12.21
C TYR A 140 11.03 1.13 -12.83
N PRO A 141 10.81 0.08 -12.03
CA PRO A 141 10.49 -1.23 -12.59
C PRO A 141 9.12 -1.21 -13.24
N THR A 142 8.95 -1.95 -14.35
CA THR A 142 7.70 -2.01 -15.14
C THR A 142 6.46 -2.31 -14.30
N TRP A 143 6.59 -3.13 -13.27
CA TRP A 143 5.48 -3.51 -12.38
C TRP A 143 4.93 -2.35 -11.54
N MET A 144 5.66 -1.23 -11.41
CA MET A 144 5.17 -0.01 -10.78
C MET A 144 4.33 0.88 -11.70
N MET A 145 4.26 0.56 -13.01
CA MET A 145 3.40 1.25 -14.00
C MET A 145 3.54 2.78 -14.01
N LYS A 146 4.77 3.30 -13.95
CA LYS A 146 5.05 4.74 -14.02
C LYS A 146 5.19 5.19 -15.47
N GLU A 147 4.07 5.45 -16.13
CA GLU A 147 4.01 5.83 -17.56
C GLU A 147 4.75 7.15 -17.88
N ASP A 148 4.84 8.06 -16.90
CA ASP A 148 5.48 9.37 -17.02
C ASP A 148 6.98 9.35 -16.72
N LYS A 149 7.57 8.18 -16.45
CA LYS A 149 8.97 8.02 -16.03
C LYS A 149 9.70 6.99 -16.90
N SER A 150 11.03 7.06 -16.86
CA SER A 150 11.87 5.98 -17.41
C SER A 150 11.59 4.67 -16.68
N ILE A 151 11.40 3.59 -17.45
CA ILE A 151 11.07 2.27 -16.92
C ILE A 151 12.10 1.22 -17.34
N TYR A 152 12.27 0.18 -16.52
CA TYR A 152 13.11 -0.99 -16.82
C TYR A 152 12.38 -2.30 -16.51
N LYS A 153 12.76 -3.37 -17.22
CA LYS A 153 12.24 -4.71 -16.94
C LYS A 153 12.92 -5.26 -15.69
N SER A 154 12.13 -5.48 -14.64
CA SER A 154 12.63 -6.02 -13.38
C SER A 154 12.87 -7.53 -13.44
N GLU A 155 13.97 -7.96 -12.83
CA GLU A 155 14.32 -9.37 -12.61
C GLU A 155 13.88 -9.88 -11.23
N SER A 156 13.33 -9.00 -10.38
CA SER A 156 12.80 -9.38 -9.08
C SER A 156 11.58 -10.30 -9.21
N ILE A 157 11.19 -10.93 -8.10
CA ILE A 157 9.98 -11.75 -8.07
C ILE A 157 8.73 -10.95 -8.49
N ASN A 158 8.66 -9.66 -8.17
CA ASN A 158 7.56 -8.79 -8.60
C ASN A 158 7.58 -8.60 -10.11
N GLY A 159 8.76 -8.35 -10.69
CA GLY A 159 8.94 -8.28 -12.14
C GLY A 159 8.50 -9.56 -12.84
N TYR A 160 8.95 -10.72 -12.33
CA TYR A 160 8.57 -12.02 -12.88
C TYR A 160 7.06 -12.25 -12.85
N LEU A 161 6.43 -12.06 -11.67
CA LEU A 161 5.00 -12.26 -11.49
C LEU A 161 4.18 -11.31 -12.35
N PHE A 162 4.60 -10.05 -12.42
CA PHE A 162 3.96 -9.03 -13.23
C PHE A 162 4.01 -9.37 -14.73
N ASN A 163 5.19 -9.73 -15.23
CA ASN A 163 5.36 -10.11 -16.64
C ASN A 163 4.56 -11.38 -16.95
N LYS A 164 4.57 -12.39 -16.08
CA LYS A 164 3.73 -13.59 -16.25
C LYS A 164 2.24 -13.28 -16.23
N ALA A 165 1.81 -12.37 -15.37
CA ALA A 165 0.43 -11.91 -15.34
C ALA A 165 0.08 -11.18 -16.64
N GLN A 166 0.96 -10.32 -17.16
CA GLN A 166 0.79 -9.68 -18.47
C GLN A 166 0.72 -10.70 -19.60
N ASP A 167 1.62 -11.67 -19.66
CA ASP A 167 1.60 -12.72 -20.70
C ASP A 167 0.28 -13.49 -20.68
N LEU A 168 -0.20 -13.89 -19.51
CA LEU A 168 -1.50 -14.57 -19.35
C LEU A 168 -2.67 -13.67 -19.70
N THR A 169 -2.52 -12.37 -19.48
CA THR A 169 -3.50 -11.34 -19.79
C THR A 169 -3.57 -11.20 -21.30
N ILE A 170 -2.46 -10.87 -21.98
CA ILE A 170 -2.30 -10.72 -23.44
C ILE A 170 -2.76 -11.97 -24.19
N ASN A 171 -2.33 -13.17 -23.77
CA ASN A 171 -2.72 -14.42 -24.42
C ASN A 171 -4.21 -14.80 -24.25
N ARG A 172 -4.97 -14.08 -23.42
CA ARG A 172 -6.38 -14.39 -23.14
C ARG A 172 -7.40 -13.54 -23.90
N ARG A 173 -6.97 -12.61 -24.76
CA ARG A 173 -7.87 -11.61 -25.35
C ARG A 173 -7.24 -11.02 -26.64
N ASP A 174 -7.94 -10.81 -27.76
CA ASP A 174 -9.35 -10.39 -27.90
C ASP A 174 -9.72 -9.34 -26.84
N TYR A 175 -9.00 -8.21 -26.84
CA TYR A 175 -8.83 -7.28 -25.70
C TYR A 175 -9.83 -6.15 -25.53
N ASN A 176 -11.14 -6.43 -25.61
CA ASN A 176 -12.17 -5.44 -25.26
C ASN A 176 -12.59 -5.41 -23.78
N PHE A 177 -11.95 -6.16 -22.86
CA PHE A 177 -12.52 -6.35 -21.51
C PHE A 177 -11.71 -5.77 -20.32
N MET A 178 -10.47 -5.26 -20.50
CA MET A 178 -9.69 -4.64 -19.40
C MET A 178 -9.74 -3.13 -19.51
N HIS A 179 -9.55 -2.57 -20.70
CA HIS A 179 -9.69 -1.13 -20.92
C HIS A 179 -11.10 -0.65 -20.57
N VAL A 180 -12.14 -1.39 -20.97
CA VAL A 180 -13.54 -1.01 -20.68
C VAL A 180 -13.88 -1.07 -19.19
N LYS A 181 -13.19 -1.88 -18.37
CA LYS A 181 -13.46 -1.93 -16.93
C LYS A 181 -12.64 -0.93 -16.13
N TYR A 182 -11.39 -0.67 -16.49
CA TYR A 182 -10.59 0.36 -15.81
C TYR A 182 -11.16 1.77 -16.05
N ASP A 183 -11.61 2.06 -17.28
CA ASP A 183 -12.29 3.32 -17.60
C ASP A 183 -13.65 3.44 -16.88
N LYS A 184 -14.44 2.35 -16.82
CA LYS A 184 -15.70 2.36 -16.06
C LYS A 184 -15.47 2.51 -14.55
N MET A 185 -14.38 1.97 -14.00
CA MET A 185 -14.07 2.11 -12.58
C MET A 185 -13.68 3.55 -12.20
N ASN A 186 -12.99 4.25 -13.09
CA ASN A 186 -12.71 5.70 -12.96
C ASN A 186 -13.95 6.58 -13.24
N GLN A 187 -14.91 6.10 -14.03
CA GLN A 187 -16.19 6.81 -14.27
C GLN A 187 -17.19 6.61 -13.12
N ASP A 188 -17.28 5.42 -12.52
CA ASP A 188 -18.21 5.12 -11.42
C ASP A 188 -17.72 5.65 -10.06
N THR A 189 -16.44 6.04 -9.95
CA THR A 189 -15.90 6.78 -8.78
C THR A 189 -15.98 8.29 -8.94
N ARG A 190 -16.31 8.82 -10.13
CA ARG A 190 -16.82 10.18 -10.27
C ARG A 190 -18.30 10.15 -9.94
N ILE A 191 -18.66 10.74 -8.81
CA ILE A 191 -20.04 11.13 -8.51
C ILE A 191 -20.65 11.74 -9.79
N LYS A 192 -21.72 11.14 -10.30
CA LYS A 192 -22.50 11.71 -11.40
C LYS A 192 -23.18 12.97 -10.89
N ILE A 193 -22.53 14.12 -11.08
CA ILE A 193 -23.14 15.44 -10.94
C ILE A 193 -24.01 15.62 -12.19
N GLN A 194 -25.27 15.22 -12.10
CA GLN A 194 -26.28 15.44 -13.13
C GLN A 194 -26.99 16.75 -12.84
N THR A 195 -26.36 17.87 -13.26
CA THR A 195 -26.93 19.17 -13.69
C THR A 195 -25.96 20.33 -13.40
N GLU A 196 -26.04 21.41 -14.19
CA GLU A 196 -25.17 22.60 -14.07
C GLU A 196 -25.37 23.38 -12.77
N ASP A 197 -26.54 23.27 -12.13
CA ASP A 197 -26.86 24.00 -10.90
C ASP A 197 -26.11 23.45 -9.66
N ASP A 198 -25.86 22.14 -9.60
CA ASP A 198 -25.10 21.49 -8.51
C ASP A 198 -23.61 21.87 -8.52
N LYS A 199 -23.06 22.26 -9.68
CA LYS A 199 -21.64 22.63 -9.84
C LYS A 199 -21.29 23.95 -9.17
N ARG A 200 -22.23 24.91 -9.10
CA ARG A 200 -21.99 26.23 -8.49
C ARG A 200 -22.04 26.22 -6.96
N GLN A 201 -22.78 25.28 -6.36
CA GLN A 201 -22.85 25.16 -4.90
C GLN A 201 -21.71 24.35 -4.28
N LEU A 202 -21.15 23.36 -4.98
CA LEU A 202 -20.19 22.41 -4.38
C LEU A 202 -18.71 22.72 -4.62
N PHE A 203 -18.36 23.44 -5.69
CA PHE A 203 -16.95 23.70 -6.02
C PHE A 203 -16.72 25.17 -6.34
N GLY A 204 -16.57 25.97 -5.27
CA GLY A 204 -15.72 27.14 -5.34
C GLY A 204 -14.35 26.71 -5.90
N ASN A 205 -14.00 27.27 -7.05
CA ASN A 205 -12.77 27.06 -7.84
C ASN A 205 -11.64 26.31 -7.13
N ARG A 206 -11.32 25.07 -7.54
CA ARG A 206 -9.94 24.53 -7.61
C ARG A 206 -9.86 23.13 -8.25
N LYS A 207 -8.85 22.97 -9.11
CA LYS A 207 -8.40 21.70 -9.71
C LYS A 207 -7.74 20.82 -8.63
N ARG A 208 -8.15 19.55 -8.50
CA ARG A 208 -7.45 18.54 -7.69
C ARG A 208 -6.62 17.62 -8.57
N CYS A 209 -5.33 17.53 -8.26
CA CYS A 209 -4.47 16.39 -8.57
C CYS A 209 -4.19 15.67 -7.24
N GLY A 210 -4.26 14.34 -7.20
CA GLY A 210 -3.93 13.56 -6.01
C GLY A 210 -4.13 12.07 -6.24
N LEU A 211 -3.04 11.31 -6.28
CA LEU A 211 -3.05 9.85 -6.31
C LEU A 211 -3.62 9.31 -4.99
N SER A 212 -4.75 8.64 -5.06
CA SER A 212 -5.28 7.86 -3.94
C SER A 212 -4.60 6.49 -3.90
N ILE A 213 -3.83 6.20 -2.86
CA ILE A 213 -3.50 4.81 -2.50
C ILE A 213 -4.79 4.21 -1.96
N GLN A 214 -5.60 3.63 -2.86
CA GLN A 214 -6.72 2.79 -2.46
C GLN A 214 -6.15 1.45 -2.01
N LEU A 215 -6.02 1.27 -0.69
CA LEU A 215 -6.06 -0.06 -0.09
C LEU A 215 -7.34 -0.73 -0.57
N ILE A 216 -7.16 -1.72 -1.46
CA ILE A 216 -8.24 -2.40 -2.15
C ILE A 216 -9.16 -3.01 -1.11
N ARG A 217 -10.41 -2.51 -1.02
CA ARG A 217 -11.52 -3.21 -0.36
C ARG A 217 -11.83 -4.48 -1.17
N ILE A 218 -11.11 -5.56 -0.88
CA ILE A 218 -11.29 -6.90 -1.46
C ILE A 218 -12.73 -7.50 -1.30
N PRO A 219 -13.56 -7.18 -0.29
CA PRO A 219 -14.81 -7.93 -0.08
C PRO A 219 -15.85 -7.78 -1.20
N ARG A 220 -15.96 -6.62 -1.87
CA ARG A 220 -16.97 -6.41 -2.93
C ARG A 220 -16.61 -7.09 -4.25
N TYR A 221 -15.34 -7.39 -4.50
CA TYR A 221 -14.89 -8.09 -5.70
C TYR A 221 -15.23 -9.59 -5.67
N LEU A 222 -15.19 -10.20 -4.49
CA LEU A 222 -15.45 -11.64 -4.32
C LEU A 222 -16.90 -12.02 -4.66
N ASN A 223 -17.87 -11.11 -4.46
CA ASN A 223 -19.27 -11.39 -4.82
C ASN A 223 -19.57 -11.18 -6.31
N SER A 224 -18.89 -10.26 -7.00
CA SER A 224 -19.05 -10.07 -8.45
C SER A 224 -18.47 -11.24 -9.27
N LEU A 225 -17.44 -11.90 -8.74
CA LEU A 225 -16.75 -13.01 -9.40
C LEU A 225 -17.45 -14.37 -9.24
N LYS A 226 -18.46 -14.49 -8.37
CA LYS A 226 -19.27 -15.72 -8.22
C LYS A 226 -20.06 -16.09 -9.49
N HIS A 227 -20.34 -15.12 -10.37
CA HIS A 227 -21.10 -15.34 -11.61
C HIS A 227 -20.24 -15.71 -12.83
N MET A 228 -18.91 -15.76 -12.70
CA MET A 228 -18.03 -16.16 -13.81
C MET A 228 -17.63 -17.63 -13.68
N SER A 229 -17.92 -18.44 -14.71
CA SER A 229 -17.52 -19.84 -14.84
C SER A 229 -16.01 -20.01 -15.08
N LEU A 230 -15.19 -19.45 -14.19
CA LEU A 230 -13.75 -19.67 -14.17
C LEU A 230 -13.47 -21.02 -13.52
N SER A 231 -12.72 -21.89 -14.21
CA SER A 231 -12.28 -23.15 -13.60
C SER A 231 -11.48 -22.85 -12.33
N ARG A 232 -11.65 -23.68 -11.28
CA ARG A 232 -11.08 -23.48 -9.94
C ARG A 232 -9.56 -23.19 -9.93
N LYS A 233 -8.81 -23.69 -10.92
CA LYS A 233 -7.37 -23.38 -11.10
C LYS A 233 -7.10 -21.93 -11.52
N LYS A 234 -7.95 -21.36 -12.39
CA LYS A 234 -7.79 -19.99 -12.93
C LYS A 234 -8.14 -18.92 -11.89
N TYR A 235 -9.10 -19.19 -11.01
CA TYR A 235 -9.46 -18.32 -9.90
C TYR A 235 -8.33 -18.21 -8.87
N ARG A 236 -7.69 -19.35 -8.56
CA ARG A 236 -6.55 -19.40 -7.64
C ARG A 236 -5.38 -18.54 -8.11
N ILE A 237 -5.02 -18.58 -9.39
CA ILE A 237 -3.86 -17.83 -9.92
C ILE A 237 -4.09 -16.32 -9.85
N LEU A 238 -5.27 -15.82 -10.26
CA LEU A 238 -5.56 -14.38 -10.29
C LEU A 238 -5.66 -13.81 -8.86
N LEU A 239 -6.31 -14.56 -7.96
CA LEU A 239 -6.37 -14.21 -6.54
C LEU A 239 -4.96 -14.22 -5.94
N PHE A 240 -4.14 -15.21 -6.29
CA PHE A 240 -2.76 -15.33 -5.83
C PHE A 240 -1.90 -14.17 -6.35
N THR A 241 -2.00 -13.73 -7.60
CA THR A 241 -1.18 -12.62 -8.13
C THR A 241 -1.54 -11.27 -7.52
N CYS A 242 -2.83 -10.99 -7.29
CA CYS A 242 -3.27 -9.74 -6.64
C CYS A 242 -3.00 -9.77 -5.13
N LEU A 243 -3.17 -10.93 -4.48
CA LEU A 243 -2.78 -11.10 -3.08
C LEU A 243 -1.26 -11.02 -2.92
N LEU A 244 -0.45 -11.65 -3.78
CA LEU A 244 1.00 -11.63 -3.64
C LEU A 244 1.58 -10.24 -3.88
N THR A 245 1.04 -9.42 -4.78
CA THR A 245 1.52 -8.04 -4.96
C THR A 245 1.21 -7.18 -3.73
N VAL A 246 0.04 -7.35 -3.11
CA VAL A 246 -0.32 -6.67 -1.85
C VAL A 246 0.52 -7.21 -0.68
N ILE A 247 0.68 -8.54 -0.57
CA ILE A 247 1.49 -9.20 0.46
C ILE A 247 2.95 -8.81 0.29
N ILE A 248 3.49 -8.75 -0.92
CA ILE A 248 4.89 -8.39 -1.15
C ILE A 248 5.09 -6.92 -0.86
N ILE A 249 4.21 -5.99 -1.26
CA ILE A 249 4.36 -4.57 -0.87
C ILE A 249 4.30 -4.41 0.66
N CYS A 250 3.39 -5.12 1.36
CA CYS A 250 3.29 -5.11 2.81
C CYS A 250 4.41 -5.89 3.53
N CYS A 251 4.98 -6.94 2.94
CA CYS A 251 6.11 -7.69 3.52
C CYS A 251 7.45 -7.02 3.21
N VAL A 252 7.55 -6.31 2.08
CA VAL A 252 8.78 -5.64 1.61
C VAL A 252 9.09 -4.44 2.48
N LEU A 253 8.10 -3.68 2.91
CA LEU A 253 8.29 -2.50 3.74
C LEU A 253 8.61 -2.80 5.23
N PHE A 254 8.42 -4.05 5.68
CA PHE A 254 8.37 -4.37 7.11
C PHE A 254 9.18 -5.63 7.53
N GLN A 255 10.11 -6.09 6.68
CA GLN A 255 11.16 -7.07 7.02
C GLN A 255 12.51 -6.37 7.24
#